data_AF-A0A2U1JLS7-F1
#
_entry.id   AF-A0A2U1JLS7-F1
#
_cell.length_a   1.000
_cell.length_b   1.000
_cell.length_c   1.000
_cell.angle_alpha   90.00
_cell.angle_beta   90.00
_cell.angle_gamma   90.00
#
_symmetry.space_group_name_H-M   'P 1'
#
loop_
_entity.id
_entity.type
_entity.pdbx_description
1 polymer ?
#
loop_
_entity_poly.entity_id
_entity_poly.type
_entity_poly.pdbx_seq_one_letter_code
_entity_poly.pdbx_strand_id
1 'polypeptide(L)'
;MKTTPENAMNIPDAAPNTGALLISYFKEKRIRKSALARMLKKSPSTLVSFTKNNTIQTTVLWEISHALKHNFFADMLLLFPNITATM
;
A
#
# COMPACT_ATOMS: atom_id res chain seq x y z
N MET A 1 28.59 -4.83 -27.13
CA MET A 1 28.27 -3.58 -26.43
C MET A 1 26.79 -3.32 -26.66
N LYS A 2 25.92 -3.62 -25.68
CA LYS A 2 24.47 -3.39 -25.83
C LYS A 2 24.20 -1.91 -25.59
N THR A 3 23.74 -1.20 -26.61
CA THR A 3 23.32 0.20 -26.51
C THR A 3 21.97 0.25 -25.79
N THR A 4 21.97 0.67 -24.53
CA THR A 4 20.75 1.01 -23.78
C THR A 4 20.09 2.20 -24.47
N PRO A 5 18.80 2.14 -24.85
CA PRO A 5 18.13 3.24 -25.51
C PRO A 5 18.03 4.45 -24.57
N GLU A 6 18.30 5.64 -25.12
CA GLU A 6 18.35 6.96 -24.48
C GLU A 6 17.05 7.41 -23.77
N ASN A 7 15.97 6.61 -23.86
CA ASN A 7 14.65 6.86 -23.26
C ASN A 7 14.23 5.85 -22.18
N ALA A 8 15.18 5.10 -21.58
CA ALA A 8 14.84 4.23 -20.46
C ALA A 8 14.36 5.08 -19.27
N MET A 9 13.06 5.00 -18.95
CA MET A 9 12.55 5.61 -17.71
C MET A 9 13.40 5.11 -16.55
N ASN A 10 13.93 6.02 -15.74
CA ASN A 10 14.58 5.70 -14.49
C ASN A 10 13.49 5.24 -13.51
N ILE A 11 13.08 3.98 -13.62
CA ILE A 11 12.12 3.35 -12.72
C ILE A 11 12.85 3.25 -11.38
N PRO A 12 12.37 3.91 -10.32
CA PRO A 12 12.97 3.77 -9.00
C PRO A 12 13.07 2.29 -8.65
N ASP A 13 14.25 1.84 -8.20
CA ASP A 13 14.57 0.42 -8.01
C ASP A 13 13.62 -0.33 -7.05
N ALA A 14 12.80 0.39 -6.28
CA ALA A 14 11.84 -0.20 -5.37
C ALA A 14 10.47 0.50 -5.40
N ALA A 15 9.42 -0.28 -5.68
CA ALA A 15 8.05 0.13 -5.41
C ALA A 15 7.86 0.45 -3.91
N PRO A 16 6.98 1.40 -3.55
CA PRO A 16 6.74 1.76 -2.17
C PRO A 16 6.27 0.55 -1.35
N ASN A 17 6.75 0.47 -0.10
CA ASN A 17 6.38 -0.61 0.81
C ASN A 17 4.93 -0.41 1.33
N THR A 18 4.00 -1.06 0.65
CA THR A 18 2.56 -1.00 0.94
C THR A 18 2.18 -1.61 2.29
N GLY A 19 2.93 -2.62 2.77
CA GLY A 19 2.74 -3.19 4.11
C GLY A 19 3.11 -2.21 5.21
N ALA A 20 4.23 -1.49 5.04
CA ALA A 20 4.66 -0.44 5.96
C ALA A 20 3.65 0.72 6.01
N LEU A 21 3.07 1.10 4.86
CA LEU A 21 1.98 2.09 4.79
C LEU A 21 0.80 1.70 5.69
N LEU A 22 0.33 0.45 5.58
CA LEU A 22 -0.75 -0.06 6.43
C LEU A 22 -0.37 -0.06 7.91
N ILE A 23 0.87 -0.46 8.25
CA ILE A 23 1.34 -0.46 9.64
C ILE A 23 1.28 0.95 10.23
N SER A 24 1.80 1.94 9.50
CA SER A 24 1.82 3.33 9.94
C SER A 24 0.40 3.83 10.21
N TYR A 25 -0.52 3.59 9.27
CA TYR A 25 -1.92 3.96 9.43
C TYR A 25 -2.59 3.24 10.62
N PHE A 26 -2.36 1.93 10.78
CA PHE A 26 -2.95 1.16 11.88
C PHE A 26 -2.45 1.65 13.24
N LYS A 27 -1.18 2.07 13.35
CA LYS A 27 -0.63 2.65 14.57
C LYS A 27 -1.25 4.01 14.86
N GLU A 28 -1.29 4.89 13.87
CA GLU A 28 -1.81 6.25 14.00
C GLU A 28 -3.28 6.26 14.42
N LYS A 29 -4.13 5.50 13.71
CA LYS A 29 -5.58 5.43 13.99
C LYS A 29 -5.94 4.37 15.04
N ARG A 30 -4.94 3.74 15.69
CA ARG A 30 -5.10 2.68 16.70
C ARG A 30 -6.04 1.56 16.24
N ILE A 31 -5.92 1.14 14.98
CA ILE A 31 -6.74 0.09 14.38
C ILE A 31 -6.41 -1.25 15.02
N ARG A 32 -7.43 -1.88 15.61
CA ARG A 32 -7.32 -3.25 16.14
C ARG A 32 -7.33 -4.25 14.98
N LYS A 33 -6.17 -4.82 14.67
CA LYS A 33 -6.00 -5.81 13.58
C LYS A 33 -6.98 -6.98 13.69
N SER A 34 -7.23 -7.50 14.88
CA SER A 34 -8.20 -8.60 15.09
C SER A 34 -9.63 -8.21 14.71
N ALA A 35 -10.06 -6.98 14.97
CA ALA A 35 -11.38 -6.47 14.58
C ALA A 35 -11.46 -6.26 13.06
N LEU A 36 -10.41 -5.70 12.46
CA LEU A 36 -10.33 -5.52 11.01
C LEU A 36 -10.38 -6.87 10.28
N ALA A 37 -9.67 -7.89 10.77
CA ALA A 37 -9.69 -9.23 10.19
C ALA A 37 -11.11 -9.83 10.18
N ARG A 38 -11.88 -9.66 11.27
CA ARG A 38 -13.28 -10.09 11.35
C ARG A 38 -14.17 -9.36 10.34
N MET A 39 -14.00 -8.05 10.21
CA MET A 39 -14.77 -7.23 9.27
C MET A 39 -14.50 -7.63 7.81
N LEU A 40 -13.26 -7.98 7.51
CA LEU A 40 -12.83 -8.46 6.19
C LEU A 40 -13.12 -9.95 5.96
N LYS A 41 -13.69 -10.67 6.94
CA LYS A 41 -13.89 -12.13 6.92
C LYS A 41 -12.59 -12.90 6.59
N LYS A 42 -11.45 -12.42 7.09
CA LYS A 42 -10.13 -13.07 6.94
C LYS A 42 -9.60 -13.51 8.29
N SER A 43 -8.67 -14.47 8.30
CA SER A 43 -7.99 -14.86 9.53
C SER A 43 -7.05 -13.73 10.01
N PRO A 44 -6.82 -13.61 11.34
CA PRO A 44 -5.85 -12.66 11.87
C PRO A 44 -4.43 -12.88 11.31
N SER A 45 -4.04 -14.13 11.06
CA SER A 45 -2.74 -14.47 10.47
C SER A 45 -2.57 -13.89 9.07
N THR A 46 -3.61 -13.96 8.24
CA THR A 46 -3.63 -13.36 6.90
C THR A 46 -3.53 -11.83 6.95
N LEU A 47 -4.19 -11.18 7.90
CA LEU A 47 -4.04 -9.73 8.04
C LEU A 47 -2.62 -9.34 8.51
N VAL A 48 -2.01 -10.15 9.36
CA VAL A 48 -0.61 -9.95 9.80
C VAL A 48 0.35 -10.11 8.63
N SER A 49 0.16 -11.08 7.74
CA SER A 49 1.03 -11.25 6.57
C SER A 49 0.97 -10.05 5.62
N PHE A 50 -0.21 -9.47 5.40
CA PHE A 50 -0.34 -8.23 4.62
C PHE A 50 0.52 -7.10 5.15
N THR A 51 0.60 -6.94 6.47
CA THR A 51 1.44 -5.90 7.08
C THR A 51 2.94 -6.20 7.02
N LYS A 52 3.34 -7.47 6.85
CA LYS A 52 4.76 -7.88 6.78
C LYS A 52 5.32 -7.85 5.37
N ASN A 53 4.47 -8.06 4.37
CA ASN A 53 4.88 -8.10 2.98
C ASN A 53 5.16 -6.69 2.45
N ASN A 54 6.18 -6.55 1.59
CA ASN A 54 6.46 -5.27 0.93
C ASN A 54 5.34 -4.88 -0.05
N THR A 55 4.69 -5.88 -0.66
CA THR A 55 3.61 -5.71 -1.62
C THR A 55 2.32 -6.35 -1.10
N ILE A 56 1.20 -5.71 -1.46
CA ILE A 56 -0.15 -6.19 -1.18
C ILE A 56 -0.90 -6.26 -2.50
N GLN A 57 -1.73 -7.29 -2.65
CA GLN A 57 -2.63 -7.41 -3.80
C GLN A 57 -3.64 -6.25 -3.79
N THR A 58 -3.85 -5.61 -4.94
CA THR A 58 -4.78 -4.48 -5.09
C THR A 58 -6.17 -4.77 -4.54
N THR A 59 -6.69 -5.98 -4.74
CA THR A 59 -7.99 -6.41 -4.19
C THR A 59 -8.03 -6.32 -2.66
N VAL A 60 -6.96 -6.74 -1.99
CA VAL A 60 -6.87 -6.68 -0.51
C VAL A 60 -6.78 -5.22 -0.05
N LEU A 61 -6.00 -4.40 -0.74
CA LEU A 61 -5.88 -2.98 -0.42
C LEU A 61 -7.22 -2.26 -0.59
N TRP A 62 -7.97 -2.58 -1.65
CA TRP A 62 -9.32 -2.07 -1.90
C TRP A 62 -10.29 -2.45 -0.78
N GLU A 63 -10.32 -3.73 -0.40
CA GLU A 63 -11.15 -4.21 0.72
C GLU A 63 -10.82 -3.47 2.04
N ILE A 64 -9.52 -3.31 2.35
CA ILE A 64 -9.06 -2.59 3.54
C ILE A 64 -9.46 -1.10 3.47
N SER A 65 -9.35 -0.49 2.29
CA SER A 65 -9.75 0.91 2.06
C SER A 65 -11.22 1.13 2.37
N HIS A 66 -12.10 0.26 1.85
CA HIS A 66 -13.53 0.30 2.13
C HIS A 66 -13.85 0.02 3.61
N ALA A 67 -13.21 -0.98 4.18
CA ALA A 67 -13.38 -1.38 5.57
C ALA A 67 -13.04 -0.23 6.54
N LEU A 68 -11.94 0.49 6.28
CA LEU A 68 -11.48 1.58 7.14
C LEU A 68 -12.01 2.95 6.73
N LYS A 69 -12.79 3.03 5.64
CA LYS A 69 -13.23 4.29 5.02
C LYS A 69 -12.06 5.25 4.77
N HIS A 70 -10.94 4.70 4.31
CA HIS A 70 -9.69 5.43 4.08
C HIS A 70 -9.12 5.10 2.69
N ASN A 71 -8.71 6.11 1.94
CA ASN A 71 -8.22 5.91 0.57
C ASN A 71 -6.69 5.71 0.55
N PHE A 72 -6.25 4.47 0.72
CA PHE A 72 -4.82 4.15 0.66
C PHE A 72 -4.19 4.38 -0.72
N PHE A 73 -4.98 4.43 -1.80
CA PHE A 73 -4.47 4.77 -3.13
C PHE A 73 -4.05 6.24 -3.19
N ALA A 74 -4.79 7.13 -2.53
CA ALA A 74 -4.40 8.54 -2.41
C ALA A 74 -3.09 8.70 -1.63
N ASP A 75 -2.89 7.93 -0.56
CA ASP A 75 -1.62 7.93 0.18
C ASP A 75 -0.46 7.46 -0.71
N MET A 76 -0.69 6.49 -1.58
CA MET A 76 0.32 6.05 -2.54
C MET A 76 0.67 7.14 -3.55
N LEU A 77 -0.30 7.94 -4.01
CA LEU A 77 -0.04 9.08 -4.91
C LEU A 77 0.94 10.07 -4.28
N LEU A 78 0.86 10.31 -2.97
CA LEU A 78 1.79 11.19 -2.25
C LEU A 78 3.23 10.66 -2.19
N LEU A 79 3.43 9.35 -2.33
CA LEU A 79 4.76 8.74 -2.37
C LEU A 79 5.44 8.89 -3.73
N PHE A 80 4.70 9.32 -4.77
CA PHE A 80 5.31 9.59 -6.06
C PHE A 80 5.99 10.96 -6.04
N PRO A 81 7.29 11.04 -6.36
CA PRO A 81 8.06 12.28 -6.25
C PRO A 81 7.57 13.41 -7.17
N ASN A 82 6.84 13.09 -8.25
CA ASN A 82 6.50 14.04 -9.31
C ASN A 82 5.02 14.03 -9.74
N ILE A 83 4.12 13.43 -8.95
CA ILE A 83 2.67 13.56 -9.21
C ILE A 83 2.19 14.78 -8.41
N THR A 84 2.53 15.98 -8.89
CA THR A 84 1.75 17.16 -8.53
C THR A 84 0.39 16.99 -9.19
N ALA A 85 -0.64 16.68 -8.40
CA ALA A 85 -2.02 16.82 -8.85
C ALA A 85 -2.20 18.28 -9.27
N THR A 86 -2.15 18.55 -10.57
CA THR A 86 -2.59 19.82 -11.11
C THR A 86 -4.03 20.02 -10.66
N MET A 87 -4.22 21.07 -9.87
CA MET A 87 -5.49 21.52 -9.29
C MET A 87 -6.57 21.69 -10.36
#